data_AF-A0A5U3IVD1-F1
#
_entry.id   AF-A0A5U3IVD1-F1
#
_cell.length_a   1.000
_cell.length_b   1.000
_cell.length_c   1.000
_cell.angle_alpha   90.00
_cell.angle_beta   90.00
_cell.angle_gamma   90.00
#
_symmetry.space_group_name_H-M   'P 1'
#
loop_
_entity.id
_entity.type
_entity.pdbx_description
1 polymer ?
#
loop_
_entity_poly.entity_id
_entity_poly.type
_entity_poly.pdbx_seq_one_letter_code
_entity_poly.pdbx_strand_id
1 'polypeptide(L)'
;MIYITSKREGFARCGVRFSETTTAYEESRFTPEQLADLEAEPMLIVTRELNAGTAAQAEEQIHRLRDALNDAQHQIVILTSERDALMQQLGEMTEERDTLLSRLPPAGNENSGSDIAETVTGSSENNDVVDETDVSDVETGSGPKKPASRAGAKTK
;
A
#
# COMPACT_ATOMS: atom_id res chain seq x y z
N MET A 1 -17.87 -31.59 8.84
CA MET A 1 -18.88 -32.45 8.17
C MET A 1 -19.83 -31.61 7.34
N ILE A 2 -20.47 -32.18 6.30
CA ILE A 2 -21.52 -31.51 5.51
C ILE A 2 -22.85 -32.25 5.70
N TYR A 3 -23.92 -31.53 6.02
CA TYR A 3 -25.28 -32.04 6.13
C TYR A 3 -26.12 -31.44 5.01
N ILE A 4 -26.82 -32.28 4.25
CA ILE A 4 -27.68 -31.84 3.15
C ILE A 4 -29.08 -32.43 3.32
N THR A 5 -30.09 -31.57 3.20
CA THR A 5 -31.51 -31.91 3.22
C THR A 5 -32.19 -31.29 2.01
N SER A 6 -33.06 -32.01 1.32
CA SER A 6 -33.90 -31.42 0.27
C SER A 6 -35.24 -30.95 0.81
N LYS A 7 -35.83 -29.95 0.13
CA LYS A 7 -37.21 -29.50 0.33
C LYS A 7 -38.22 -30.29 -0.53
N ARG A 8 -37.74 -31.26 -1.33
CA ARG A 8 -38.56 -32.14 -2.17
C ARG A 8 -37.86 -33.48 -2.40
N GLU A 9 -38.52 -34.57 -2.05
CA GLU A 9 -37.98 -35.93 -2.15
C GLU A 9 -37.45 -36.27 -3.55
N GLY A 10 -36.30 -36.95 -3.62
CA GLY A 10 -35.65 -37.36 -4.86
C GLY A 10 -35.07 -36.23 -5.74
N PHE A 11 -34.94 -34.99 -5.23
CA PHE A 11 -34.26 -33.89 -5.94
C PHE A 11 -32.81 -34.27 -6.27
N ALA A 12 -32.33 -33.92 -7.47
CA ALA A 12 -31.01 -34.34 -7.95
C ALA A 12 -30.14 -33.16 -8.38
N ARG A 13 -28.91 -33.09 -7.86
CA ARG A 13 -27.88 -32.11 -8.24
C ARG A 13 -26.48 -32.72 -8.06
N CYS A 14 -25.50 -32.29 -8.85
CA CYS A 14 -24.11 -32.78 -8.81
C CYS A 14 -23.98 -34.32 -8.87
N GLY A 15 -24.89 -35.00 -9.58
CA GLY A 15 -24.93 -36.47 -9.69
C GLY A 15 -25.50 -37.22 -8.47
N VAL A 16 -25.88 -36.51 -7.40
CA VAL A 16 -26.46 -37.09 -6.17
C VAL A 16 -27.97 -36.82 -6.13
N ARG A 17 -28.74 -37.79 -5.63
CA ARG A 17 -30.14 -37.61 -5.21
C ARG A 17 -30.21 -37.34 -3.71
N PHE A 18 -30.93 -36.30 -3.36
CA PHE A 18 -31.15 -35.85 -1.99
C PHE A 18 -32.61 -36.11 -1.59
N SER A 19 -32.79 -36.55 -0.35
CA SER A 19 -34.09 -36.81 0.26
C SER A 19 -34.52 -35.67 1.18
N GLU A 20 -35.77 -35.71 1.64
CA GLU A 20 -36.28 -34.84 2.71
C GLU A 20 -35.69 -35.20 4.09
N THR A 21 -34.96 -36.31 4.18
CA THR A 21 -34.18 -36.69 5.36
C THR A 21 -32.76 -36.12 5.28
N THR A 22 -32.32 -35.39 6.30
CA THR A 22 -30.96 -34.86 6.42
C THR A 22 -29.92 -35.98 6.33
N THR A 23 -29.03 -35.89 5.34
CA THR A 23 -27.94 -36.86 5.13
C THR A 23 -26.59 -36.21 5.38
N ALA A 24 -25.72 -36.88 6.15
CA ALA A 24 -24.35 -36.45 6.41
C ALA A 24 -23.39 -36.96 5.32
N TYR A 25 -22.43 -36.11 4.95
CA TYR A 25 -21.41 -36.34 3.94
C TYR A 25 -20.06 -35.79 4.41
N GLU A 26 -18.98 -36.47 4.06
CA GLU A 26 -17.61 -35.97 4.25
C GLU A 26 -17.35 -34.69 3.45
N GLU A 27 -16.51 -33.80 3.96
CA GLU A 27 -16.16 -32.55 3.25
C GLU A 27 -15.43 -32.78 1.92
N SER A 28 -14.77 -33.93 1.78
CA SER A 28 -14.12 -34.37 0.53
C SER A 28 -15.09 -34.98 -0.50
N ARG A 29 -16.39 -35.11 -0.19
CA ARG A 29 -17.39 -35.74 -1.08
C ARG A 29 -17.75 -34.88 -2.30
N PHE A 30 -17.61 -33.56 -2.18
CA PHE A 30 -17.98 -32.58 -3.21
C PHE A 30 -16.78 -31.65 -3.46
N THR A 31 -16.57 -31.23 -4.71
CA THR A 31 -15.58 -30.18 -5.00
C THR A 31 -16.08 -28.82 -4.48
N PRO A 32 -15.20 -27.83 -4.24
CA PRO A 32 -15.63 -26.49 -3.81
C PRO A 32 -16.65 -25.84 -4.76
N GLU A 33 -16.51 -26.07 -6.07
CA GLU A 33 -17.45 -25.61 -7.11
C GLU A 33 -18.81 -26.30 -6.99
N GLN A 34 -18.82 -27.64 -6.87
CA GLN A 34 -20.05 -28.41 -6.66
C GLN A 34 -20.76 -28.01 -5.36
N LEU A 35 -20.01 -27.70 -4.31
CA LEU A 35 -20.57 -27.32 -3.02
C LEU A 35 -21.17 -25.90 -3.06
N ALA A 36 -20.55 -24.97 -3.81
CA ALA A 36 -21.15 -23.66 -4.10
C ALA A 36 -22.43 -23.79 -4.96
N ASP A 37 -22.44 -24.69 -5.94
CA ASP A 37 -23.64 -25.07 -6.72
C ASP A 37 -24.76 -25.57 -5.79
N LEU A 38 -24.45 -26.48 -4.85
CA LEU A 38 -25.40 -27.07 -3.92
C LEU A 38 -25.94 -26.05 -2.89
N GLU A 39 -25.14 -25.05 -2.50
CA GLU A 39 -25.56 -23.94 -1.64
C GLU A 39 -26.38 -22.87 -2.37
N ALA A 40 -26.17 -22.72 -3.68
CA ALA A 40 -26.98 -21.84 -4.54
C ALA A 40 -28.36 -22.43 -4.88
N GLU A 41 -28.55 -23.74 -4.78
CA GLU A 41 -29.82 -24.41 -5.09
C GLU A 41 -30.91 -24.13 -4.03
N PRO A 42 -31.98 -23.36 -4.35
CA PRO A 42 -33.00 -22.98 -3.36
C PRO A 42 -33.87 -24.15 -2.88
N MET A 43 -33.75 -25.33 -3.50
CA MET A 43 -34.40 -26.58 -3.10
C MET A 43 -33.59 -27.42 -2.11
N LEU A 44 -32.35 -27.02 -1.79
CA LEU A 44 -31.53 -27.66 -0.78
C LEU A 44 -31.43 -26.79 0.48
N ILE A 45 -30.99 -27.44 1.55
CA ILE A 45 -30.47 -26.84 2.78
C ILE A 45 -29.13 -27.53 3.01
N VAL A 46 -28.05 -26.79 2.91
CA VAL A 46 -26.68 -27.27 3.12
C VAL A 46 -26.14 -26.61 4.39
N THR A 47 -25.71 -27.43 5.35
CA THR A 47 -25.09 -26.98 6.60
C THR A 47 -23.69 -27.59 6.68
N ARG A 48 -22.66 -26.75 6.77
CA ARG A 48 -21.29 -27.20 7.06
C ARG A 48 -21.03 -27.09 8.56
N GLU A 49 -20.79 -28.21 9.22
CA GLU A 49 -19.99 -28.20 10.45
C GLU A 49 -18.54 -27.97 10.01
N LEU A 50 -18.06 -26.74 10.09
CA LEU A 50 -16.63 -26.49 9.97
C LEU A 50 -15.93 -27.20 11.14
N ASN A 51 -15.00 -28.10 10.83
CA ASN A 51 -13.98 -28.55 11.78
C ASN A 51 -12.98 -27.42 12.03
N ALA A 52 -13.47 -26.29 12.56
CA ALA A 52 -12.62 -25.29 13.19
C ALA A 52 -11.85 -25.97 14.34
N GLY A 53 -10.60 -25.57 14.55
CA GLY A 53 -9.86 -25.96 15.75
C GLY A 53 -10.67 -25.61 17.00
N THR A 54 -10.44 -26.31 18.10
CA THR A 54 -11.18 -26.07 19.34
C THR A 54 -11.01 -24.60 19.77
N ALA A 55 -11.98 -24.03 20.50
CA ALA A 55 -11.93 -22.62 20.89
C ALA A 55 -10.57 -22.23 21.52
N ALA A 56 -10.00 -23.11 22.34
CA ALA A 56 -8.66 -22.95 22.91
C ALA A 56 -7.53 -22.88 21.86
N GLN A 57 -7.58 -23.68 20.78
CA GLN A 57 -6.59 -23.60 19.68
C GLN A 57 -6.72 -22.29 18.90
N ALA A 58 -7.96 -21.80 18.70
CA ALA A 58 -8.19 -20.52 18.07
C ALA A 58 -7.70 -19.35 18.96
N GLU A 59 -7.96 -19.42 20.27
CA GLU A 59 -7.47 -18.45 21.27
C GLU A 59 -5.93 -18.44 21.36
N GLU A 60 -5.27 -19.61 21.38
CA GLU A 60 -3.80 -19.71 21.35
C GLU A 60 -3.22 -19.11 20.06
N GLN A 61 -3.82 -19.40 18.90
CA GLN A 61 -3.40 -18.82 17.64
C GLN A 61 -3.60 -17.30 17.61
N ILE A 62 -4.72 -16.79 18.14
CA ILE A 62 -4.99 -15.34 18.25
C ILE A 62 -3.98 -14.67 19.18
N HIS A 63 -3.64 -15.28 20.32
CA HIS A 63 -2.63 -14.75 21.25
C HIS A 63 -1.27 -14.67 20.56
N ARG A 64 -0.81 -15.76 19.96
CA ARG A 64 0.49 -15.83 19.27
C ARG A 64 0.61 -14.85 18.10
N LEU A 65 -0.46 -14.64 17.34
CA LEU A 65 -0.49 -13.64 16.26
C LEU A 65 -0.48 -12.20 16.82
N ARG A 66 -1.10 -11.96 17.99
CA ARG A 66 -1.08 -10.66 18.68
C ARG A 66 0.33 -10.32 19.18
N ASP A 67 1.02 -11.28 19.78
CA ASP A 67 2.38 -11.10 20.30
C ASP A 67 3.34 -10.76 19.15
N ALA A 68 3.34 -11.57 18.09
CA ALA A 68 4.17 -11.35 16.90
C ALA A 68 3.87 -10.00 16.21
N LEU A 69 2.62 -9.52 16.26
CA LEU A 69 2.25 -8.20 15.74
C LEU A 69 2.78 -7.06 16.63
N ASN A 70 2.75 -7.20 17.95
CA ASN A 70 3.37 -6.24 18.88
C ASN A 70 4.89 -6.19 18.68
N ASP A 71 5.55 -7.34 18.56
CA ASP A 71 6.99 -7.45 18.34
C ASP A 71 7.42 -6.82 17.00
N ALA A 72 6.63 -7.02 15.95
CA ALA A 72 6.87 -6.40 14.64
C ALA A 72 6.67 -4.88 14.68
N GLN A 73 5.64 -4.39 15.40
CA GLN A 73 5.45 -2.96 15.62
C GLN A 73 6.61 -2.32 16.40
N HIS A 74 7.11 -2.99 17.44
CA HIS A 74 8.27 -2.53 18.21
C HIS A 74 9.55 -2.49 17.36
N GLN A 75 9.79 -3.50 16.52
CA GLN A 75 10.89 -3.50 15.55
C GLN A 75 10.79 -2.35 14.55
N ILE A 76 9.57 -2.03 14.05
CA ILE A 76 9.36 -0.87 13.16
C ILE A 76 9.73 0.44 13.86
N VAL A 77 9.40 0.62 15.14
CA VAL A 77 9.78 1.80 15.91
C VAL A 77 11.30 1.91 16.06
N ILE A 78 11.99 0.81 16.41
CA ILE A 78 13.46 0.76 16.53
C ILE A 78 14.11 1.11 15.19
N LEU A 79 13.78 0.37 14.12
CA LEU A 79 14.36 0.56 12.78
C LEU A 79 14.08 1.95 12.20
N THR A 80 12.96 2.58 12.57
CA THR A 80 12.67 3.99 12.23
C THR A 80 13.66 4.92 12.92
N SER A 81 13.89 4.76 14.23
CA SER A 81 14.85 5.58 14.98
C SER A 81 16.32 5.37 14.55
N GLU A 82 16.69 4.14 14.21
CA GLU A 82 18.03 3.81 13.69
C GLU A 82 18.26 4.42 12.30
N ARG A 83 17.25 4.33 11.40
CA ARG A 83 17.28 5.02 10.10
C ARG A 83 17.48 6.52 10.27
N ASP A 84 16.74 7.15 11.17
CA ASP A 84 16.77 8.61 11.33
C ASP A 84 18.12 9.10 11.90
N ALA A 85 18.71 8.33 12.84
CA ALA A 85 20.08 8.59 13.31
C ALA A 85 21.14 8.41 12.20
N LEU A 86 21.03 7.36 11.39
CA LEU A 86 21.94 7.14 10.25
C LEU A 86 21.78 8.21 9.16
N MET A 87 20.55 8.70 8.93
CA MET A 87 20.29 9.82 8.01
C MET A 87 20.92 11.12 8.50
N GLN A 88 20.86 11.41 9.81
CA GLN A 88 21.56 12.56 10.39
C GLN A 88 23.08 12.44 10.18
N GLN A 89 23.68 11.29 10.52
CA GLN A 89 25.12 11.06 10.34
C GLN A 89 25.58 11.20 8.87
N LEU A 90 24.77 10.75 7.91
CA LEU A 90 25.04 10.92 6.48
C LEU A 90 24.93 12.38 6.00
N GLY A 91 24.11 13.20 6.66
CA GLY A 91 24.07 14.65 6.48
C GLY A 91 25.35 15.31 7.01
N GLU A 92 25.71 15.03 8.26
CA GLU A 92 26.93 15.54 8.90
C GLU A 92 28.19 15.19 8.09
N MET A 93 28.35 13.93 7.68
CA MET A 93 29.47 13.49 6.80
C MET A 93 29.44 14.13 5.40
N THR A 94 28.28 14.59 4.93
CA THR A 94 28.15 15.31 3.65
C THR A 94 28.59 16.76 3.79
N GLU A 95 28.21 17.44 4.87
CA GLU A 95 28.68 18.80 5.18
C GLU A 95 30.20 18.82 5.45
N GLU A 96 30.74 17.82 6.17
CA GLU A 96 32.19 17.65 6.33
C GLU A 96 32.90 17.48 4.99
N ARG A 97 32.40 16.60 4.11
CA ARG A 97 32.94 16.39 2.76
C ARG A 97 32.95 17.69 1.95
N ASP A 98 31.86 18.46 1.97
CA ASP A 98 31.73 19.64 1.12
C ASP A 98 32.49 20.87 1.69
N THR A 99 32.65 20.95 3.01
CA THR A 99 33.58 21.91 3.65
C THR A 99 35.06 21.54 3.45
N LEU A 100 35.39 20.26 3.21
CA LEU A 100 36.74 19.84 2.81
C LEU A 100 37.00 20.08 1.33
N LEU A 101 36.04 19.78 0.44
CA LEU A 101 36.15 20.06 -1.00
C LEU A 101 36.35 21.55 -1.28
N SER A 102 35.62 22.43 -0.60
CA SER A 102 35.78 23.89 -0.72
C SER A 102 37.08 24.45 -0.12
N ARG A 103 37.83 23.66 0.65
CA ARG A 103 39.19 24.01 1.15
C ARG A 103 40.32 23.49 0.25
N LEU A 104 40.03 22.55 -0.65
CA LEU A 104 40.99 22.08 -1.64
C LEU A 104 40.99 23.05 -2.83
N PRO A 105 42.16 23.48 -3.35
CA PRO A 105 42.20 24.16 -4.63
C PRO A 105 41.69 23.20 -5.73
N PRO A 106 41.12 23.72 -6.83
CA PRO A 106 40.82 22.88 -7.99
C PRO A 106 42.13 22.20 -8.44
N ALA A 107 42.07 20.89 -8.65
CA ALA A 107 43.23 20.10 -9.08
C ALA A 107 43.63 20.51 -10.50
N GLY A 108 44.53 21.50 -10.59
CA GLY A 108 44.99 22.07 -11.86
C GLY A 108 45.68 21.03 -12.72
N ASN A 109 44.99 20.55 -13.75
CA ASN A 109 45.58 19.80 -14.84
C ASN A 109 46.35 20.76 -15.78
N GLU A 110 47.39 21.40 -15.24
CA GLU A 110 48.28 22.30 -15.97
C GLU A 110 49.23 21.52 -16.88
N ASN A 111 48.69 20.94 -17.94
CA ASN A 111 49.46 20.47 -19.09
C ASN A 111 49.26 21.41 -20.27
N SER A 112 50.04 22.50 -20.30
CA SER A 112 50.09 23.47 -21.39
C SER A 112 50.40 22.83 -22.75
N GLY A 113 49.73 23.26 -23.83
CA GLY A 113 49.96 22.65 -25.15
C GLY A 113 49.21 23.24 -26.34
N SER A 114 49.59 24.46 -26.75
CA SER A 114 49.33 25.08 -28.07
C SER A 114 48.04 25.87 -28.28
N ASP A 115 48.22 27.15 -28.61
CA ASP A 115 47.26 27.99 -29.31
C ASP A 115 46.94 27.45 -30.72
N ILE A 116 45.69 27.60 -31.15
CA ILE A 116 45.33 27.97 -32.53
C ILE A 116 44.06 28.85 -32.46
N ALA A 117 44.22 30.14 -32.72
CA ALA A 117 43.10 31.05 -32.89
C ALA A 117 42.78 31.16 -34.38
N GLU A 118 41.63 30.62 -34.81
CA GLU A 118 41.08 30.87 -36.15
C GLU A 118 39.61 31.29 -36.05
N THR A 119 39.37 32.59 -36.29
CA THR A 119 38.02 33.17 -36.35
C THR A 119 37.40 32.93 -37.72
N VAL A 120 36.28 32.20 -37.78
CA VAL A 120 35.35 32.21 -38.92
C VAL A 120 34.01 32.75 -38.44
N THR A 121 33.54 33.83 -39.07
CA THR A 121 32.35 34.60 -38.68
C THR A 121 31.28 34.58 -39.78
N GLY A 122 30.00 34.66 -39.38
CA GLY A 122 28.82 34.71 -40.26
C GLY A 122 27.88 33.51 -40.03
N SER A 123 26.77 33.62 -39.28
CA SER A 123 25.50 34.34 -39.60
C SER A 123 24.68 33.63 -40.69
N SER A 124 23.35 33.48 -40.61
CA SER A 124 22.30 33.91 -39.64
C SER A 124 21.16 32.85 -39.63
N GLU A 125 19.99 32.90 -38.97
CA GLU A 125 19.12 33.93 -38.36
C GLU A 125 18.60 33.45 -36.97
N ASN A 126 18.52 34.27 -35.91
CA ASN A 126 17.52 35.31 -35.54
C ASN A 126 16.22 34.80 -34.87
N ASN A 127 16.18 34.81 -33.53
CA ASN A 127 15.28 35.63 -32.68
C ASN A 127 15.34 35.08 -31.22
N ASP A 128 15.97 35.76 -30.27
CA ASP A 128 15.49 36.93 -29.49
C ASP A 128 14.23 36.63 -28.63
N VAL A 129 14.30 36.59 -27.29
CA VAL A 129 14.43 37.69 -26.27
C VAL A 129 13.03 37.94 -25.64
N VAL A 130 12.76 38.20 -24.36
CA VAL A 130 13.45 38.71 -23.14
C VAL A 130 12.96 37.89 -21.89
N ASP A 131 13.65 37.79 -20.74
CA ASP A 131 13.73 38.72 -19.56
C ASP A 131 12.35 38.96 -18.86
N GLU A 132 12.17 39.20 -17.56
CA GLU A 132 12.99 39.40 -16.33
C GLU A 132 12.05 39.07 -15.12
N THR A 133 12.40 38.47 -13.97
CA THR A 133 12.86 39.13 -12.71
C THR A 133 12.84 38.15 -11.50
N ASP A 134 13.48 38.59 -10.40
CA ASP A 134 13.62 37.98 -9.06
C ASP A 134 12.36 38.09 -8.13
N VAL A 135 12.51 37.79 -6.84
CA VAL A 135 11.74 38.16 -5.62
C VAL A 135 10.63 37.22 -5.04
N SER A 136 11.10 36.29 -4.20
CA SER A 136 10.75 36.10 -2.77
C SER A 136 9.30 36.00 -2.22
N ASP A 137 9.13 34.98 -1.37
CA ASP A 137 8.55 35.02 0.00
C ASP A 137 7.05 34.78 0.35
N VAL A 138 6.89 34.19 1.55
CA VAL A 138 5.81 34.30 2.56
C VAL A 138 4.43 33.57 2.36
N GLU A 139 4.35 32.42 3.07
CA GLU A 139 3.31 31.99 4.03
C GLU A 139 1.90 31.43 3.69
N THR A 140 1.52 30.51 4.59
CA THR A 140 0.16 30.12 5.06
C THR A 140 -0.80 29.37 4.15
N GLY A 141 -0.91 28.07 4.45
CA GLY A 141 -1.84 27.13 3.85
C GLY A 141 -3.34 27.35 4.13
N SER A 142 -4.14 26.49 3.50
CA SER A 142 -5.57 26.39 3.73
C SER A 142 -6.05 24.94 3.69
N GLY A 143 -6.85 24.56 4.69
CA GLY A 143 -7.35 23.19 4.88
C GLY A 143 -8.60 22.83 4.06
N PRO A 144 -9.15 21.62 4.25
CA PRO A 144 -10.22 21.09 3.41
C PRO A 144 -11.59 21.73 3.64
N LYS A 145 -12.39 21.81 2.57
CA LYS A 145 -13.75 22.39 2.58
C LYS A 145 -14.74 21.50 3.33
N LYS A 146 -15.53 22.08 4.24
CA LYS A 146 -16.80 21.54 4.76
C LYS A 146 -17.95 22.51 4.42
N PRO A 147 -19.22 22.05 4.35
CA PRO A 147 -20.31 22.82 3.78
C PRO A 147 -20.89 23.86 4.75
N ALA A 148 -21.34 25.00 4.22
CA ALA A 148 -22.02 26.04 4.99
C ALA A 148 -23.53 25.77 5.10
N SER A 149 -24.05 25.77 6.33
CA SER A 149 -25.48 25.87 6.60
C SER A 149 -25.90 27.34 6.67
N ARG A 150 -27.06 27.69 6.09
CA ARG A 150 -27.59 29.07 6.09
C ARG A 150 -28.86 29.17 6.93
N ALA A 151 -28.72 29.57 8.19
CA ALA A 151 -29.85 30.01 9.00
C ALA A 151 -30.29 31.43 8.59
N GLY A 152 -31.59 31.64 8.42
CA GLY A 152 -32.19 32.97 8.24
C GLY A 152 -32.77 33.49 9.57
N ALA A 153 -32.50 34.74 9.92
CA ALA A 153 -32.93 35.34 11.18
C ALA A 153 -34.31 36.02 11.10
N LYS A 154 -34.88 36.32 12.27
CA LYS A 154 -36.23 36.91 12.45
C LYS A 154 -36.37 38.33 11.88
N THR A 155 -37.50 38.58 11.24
CA THR A 155 -38.41 39.73 11.44
C THR A 155 -39.67 39.43 10.60
N LYS A 156 -40.88 39.86 10.96
CA LYS A 156 -41.28 40.98 11.83
C LYS A 156 -42.47 40.58 12.72
#